data_AF-A0A0S4LCR9-F1
#
_entry.id   AF-A0A0S4LCR9-F1
#
_cell.length_a   1.000
_cell.length_b   1.000
_cell.length_c   1.000
_cell.angle_alpha   90.00
_cell.angle_beta   90.00
_cell.angle_gamma   90.00
#
_symmetry.space_group_name_H-M   'P 1'
#
loop_
_entity.id
_entity.type
_entity.pdbx_description
1 polymer ?
#
loop_
_entity_poly.entity_id
_entity_poly.type
_entity_poly.pdbx_seq_one_letter_code
_entity_poly.pdbx_strand_id
1 'polypeptide(L)'
;MNNAKHHYDMVRNVDPNIECLITQDIEMTSDVNHADIAFAVNSWMEFTYPEMTATVSNPWVQIWKGGIRPLYDTRNDADTFAGVAAKLAEITGEKRMRDVFHFVYENRVDVYAQRLLDASSTFYGYSADVLLKSEKGWMVMVRTYPRHPLWEETNESKPMWTRSGRIESYRIEPEAIEYGENFISHREGPEATPYLPNAIFTTNPYVRPDDYGIPIAAQHHDDKMIRNIKLAWQEIKRHSNPLWEKGYQFYCVTPKTRHRVHSQWSVNDWVQIYESNFGDPYRMDKRTPGVGEHQVHINPQAAKDRGINDGDYVYIDGNPVDRPYRGWKPSDPYYKVARLMIRAKYNPAYPYHVTMAKHAPYVSTAKSVKGHETRPDGRAIAIDTGYQSNFRYGAQQSFTRSWLMPMHQTDSLPGKSANGLKFKWGFEIDHHAVNTVPKECLIRITKAEDGGIGARGPWEPVRTGFTPGQENEFMIKWLKGEHIKIKV
;
A
#
# COMPACT_ATOMS: atom_id res chain seq x y z
N MET A 1 -9.68 -1.51 1.86
CA MET A 1 -9.15 -2.15 3.08
C MET A 1 -7.82 -2.86 2.85
N ASN A 2 -7.68 -3.76 1.85
CA ASN A 2 -6.42 -4.48 1.57
C ASN A 2 -5.15 -3.58 1.50
N ASN A 3 -5.32 -2.34 1.02
CA ASN A 3 -4.26 -1.35 0.87
C ASN A 3 -4.00 -0.51 2.13
N ALA A 4 -4.97 -0.42 3.04
CA ALA A 4 -4.92 0.45 4.19
C ALA A 4 -3.73 0.09 5.09
N LYS A 5 -2.89 1.08 5.40
CA LYS A 5 -1.87 0.89 6.44
C LYS A 5 -2.57 0.86 7.79
N HIS A 6 -2.02 0.06 8.71
CA HIS A 6 -2.68 -0.17 9.99
C HIS A 6 -4.08 -0.83 9.84
N HIS A 7 -4.30 -1.61 8.78
CA HIS A 7 -5.59 -2.24 8.46
C HIS A 7 -6.22 -2.98 9.65
N TYR A 8 -5.45 -3.84 10.32
CA TYR A 8 -5.98 -4.64 11.43
C TYR A 8 -6.36 -3.78 12.64
N ASP A 9 -5.70 -2.64 12.85
CA ASP A 9 -6.08 -1.66 13.86
C ASP A 9 -7.37 -0.94 13.49
N MET A 10 -7.52 -0.55 12.24
CA MET A 10 -8.75 0.05 11.73
C MET A 10 -9.95 -0.89 11.94
N VAL A 11 -9.84 -2.15 11.51
CA VAL A 11 -10.89 -3.15 11.68
C VAL A 11 -11.23 -3.41 13.15
N ARG A 12 -10.25 -3.38 14.05
CA ARG A 12 -10.47 -3.69 15.47
C ARG A 12 -10.98 -2.51 16.28
N ASN A 13 -10.44 -1.33 16.03
CA ASN A 13 -10.54 -0.17 16.91
C ASN A 13 -11.32 0.99 16.29
N VAL A 14 -11.54 1.00 14.97
CA VAL A 14 -12.25 2.06 14.25
C VAL A 14 -13.58 1.55 13.73
N ASP A 15 -13.58 0.52 12.89
CA ASP A 15 -14.77 0.00 12.19
C ASP A 15 -15.94 -0.32 13.13
N PRO A 16 -15.75 -0.88 14.35
CA PRO A 16 -16.87 -1.13 15.27
C PRO A 16 -17.61 0.11 15.76
N ASN A 17 -17.07 1.31 15.51
CA ASN A 17 -17.71 2.59 15.84
C ASN A 17 -18.45 3.20 14.63
N ILE A 18 -18.50 2.50 13.49
CA ILE A 18 -19.21 2.93 12.28
C ILE A 18 -20.51 2.12 12.19
N GLU A 19 -21.65 2.81 12.09
CA GLU A 19 -22.98 2.17 12.12
C GLU A 19 -23.29 1.35 10.85
N CYS A 20 -22.71 1.74 9.71
CA CYS A 20 -22.91 1.04 8.45
C CYS A 20 -21.71 1.24 7.51
N LEU A 21 -21.16 0.14 7.02
CA LEU A 21 -20.13 0.09 6.00
C LEU A 21 -20.74 -0.35 4.67
N ILE A 22 -20.62 0.49 3.66
CA ILE A 22 -21.13 0.25 2.31
C ILE A 22 -19.97 0.28 1.33
N THR A 23 -19.91 -0.69 0.42
CA THR A 23 -18.89 -0.74 -0.63
C THR A 23 -19.49 -1.03 -2.01
N GLN A 24 -18.74 -0.66 -3.04
CA GLN A 24 -19.00 -0.98 -4.45
C GLN A 24 -17.76 -1.67 -4.98
N ASP A 25 -17.92 -2.85 -5.56
CA ASP A 25 -16.76 -3.59 -6.07
C ASP A 25 -17.17 -4.55 -7.19
N ILE A 26 -16.20 -4.83 -8.06
CA ILE A 26 -16.30 -5.86 -9.11
C ILE A 26 -15.74 -7.20 -8.61
N GLU A 27 -14.88 -7.17 -7.59
CA GLU A 27 -14.26 -8.34 -6.98
C GLU A 27 -14.75 -8.51 -5.53
N MET A 28 -14.77 -9.75 -5.05
CA MET A 28 -14.98 -10.06 -3.64
C MET A 28 -13.72 -9.69 -2.84
N THR A 29 -13.51 -8.40 -2.56
CA THR A 29 -12.36 -7.88 -1.81
C THR A 29 -12.56 -7.98 -0.30
N SER A 30 -11.53 -7.59 0.47
CA SER A 30 -11.66 -7.53 1.94
C SER A 30 -12.73 -6.53 2.35
N ASP A 31 -12.88 -5.44 1.59
CA ASP A 31 -13.88 -4.42 1.84
C ASP A 31 -15.28 -5.04 1.77
N VAL A 32 -15.57 -5.77 0.69
CA VAL A 32 -16.84 -6.52 0.54
C VAL A 32 -17.03 -7.51 1.68
N ASN A 33 -15.98 -8.22 2.09
CA ASN A 33 -16.09 -9.23 3.14
C ASN A 33 -16.36 -8.65 4.54
N HIS A 34 -16.01 -7.38 4.75
CA HIS A 34 -16.19 -6.64 6.00
C HIS A 34 -17.40 -5.70 6.00
N ALA A 35 -17.89 -5.29 4.83
CA ALA A 35 -19.02 -4.38 4.69
C ALA A 35 -20.35 -5.03 5.10
N ASP A 36 -21.29 -4.20 5.54
CA ASP A 36 -22.68 -4.61 5.79
C ASP A 36 -23.46 -4.74 4.48
N ILE A 37 -23.15 -3.86 3.52
CA ILE A 37 -23.76 -3.82 2.19
C ILE A 37 -22.67 -3.70 1.14
N ALA A 38 -22.78 -4.52 0.09
CA ALA A 38 -21.94 -4.40 -1.09
C ALA A 38 -22.81 -4.35 -2.34
N PHE A 39 -22.56 -3.36 -3.20
CA PHE A 39 -23.15 -3.30 -4.52
C PHE A 39 -22.19 -3.91 -5.53
N ALA A 40 -22.68 -4.87 -6.31
CA ALA A 40 -21.95 -5.42 -7.44
C ALA A 40 -21.99 -4.40 -8.59
N VAL A 41 -20.82 -3.86 -8.95
CA VAL A 41 -20.71 -2.89 -10.04
C VAL A 41 -20.20 -3.53 -11.33
N ASN A 42 -20.43 -2.86 -12.45
CA ASN A 42 -20.00 -3.30 -13.75
C ASN A 42 -18.46 -3.34 -13.81
N SER A 43 -17.92 -4.40 -14.42
CA SER A 43 -16.53 -4.37 -14.87
C SER A 43 -16.34 -3.34 -15.99
N TRP A 44 -15.09 -2.99 -16.26
CA TRP A 44 -14.72 -2.12 -17.37
C TRP A 44 -15.38 -2.54 -18.69
N MET A 45 -15.48 -3.85 -18.97
CA MET A 45 -16.05 -4.36 -20.22
C MET A 45 -17.57 -4.26 -20.30
N GLU A 46 -18.23 -4.05 -19.17
CA GLU A 46 -19.68 -3.99 -19.01
C GLU A 46 -20.22 -2.57 -18.82
N PHE A 47 -19.34 -1.56 -18.73
CA PHE A 47 -19.75 -0.17 -18.59
C PHE A 47 -20.75 0.23 -19.66
N THR A 48 -21.93 0.68 -19.23
CA THR A 48 -22.98 1.17 -20.13
C THR A 48 -22.93 2.69 -20.31
N TYR A 49 -22.16 3.38 -19.45
CA TYR A 49 -21.86 4.80 -19.55
C TYR A 49 -20.49 5.07 -20.19
N PRO A 50 -20.29 6.26 -20.79
CA PRO A 50 -18.96 6.72 -21.18
C PRO A 50 -18.07 6.91 -19.95
N GLU A 51 -16.84 6.46 -20.04
CA GLU A 51 -15.80 6.63 -19.03
C GLU A 51 -14.58 7.32 -19.61
N MET A 52 -13.90 8.12 -18.78
CA MET A 52 -12.74 8.91 -19.17
C MET A 52 -11.50 8.48 -18.39
N THR A 53 -10.40 8.22 -19.10
CA THR A 53 -9.12 7.88 -18.48
C THR A 53 -7.97 8.68 -19.08
N ALA A 54 -7.04 9.07 -18.22
CA ALA A 54 -5.77 9.69 -18.59
C ALA A 54 -4.69 9.20 -17.61
N THR A 55 -3.43 9.24 -18.04
CA THR A 55 -2.30 8.89 -17.18
C THR A 55 -1.19 9.92 -17.28
N VAL A 56 -0.34 9.96 -16.26
CA VAL A 56 0.89 10.77 -16.25
C VAL A 56 2.03 10.08 -16.99
N SER A 57 1.94 8.78 -17.24
CA SER A 57 2.99 7.98 -17.89
C SER A 57 3.00 8.09 -19.42
N ASN A 58 1.94 8.63 -20.02
CA ASN A 58 1.86 8.87 -21.45
C ASN A 58 1.01 10.14 -21.73
N PRO A 59 1.08 10.72 -22.94
CA PRO A 59 0.42 11.99 -23.23
C PRO A 59 -1.06 11.85 -23.63
N TRP A 60 -1.71 10.71 -23.40
CA TRP A 60 -3.02 10.41 -23.96
C TRP A 60 -4.15 10.51 -22.93
N VAL A 61 -5.30 10.99 -23.41
CA VAL A 61 -6.61 10.89 -22.76
C VAL A 61 -7.55 10.10 -23.66
N GLN A 62 -8.41 9.27 -23.08
CA GLN A 62 -9.37 8.47 -23.81
C GLN A 62 -10.73 8.56 -23.14
N ILE A 63 -11.78 8.69 -23.95
CA ILE A 63 -13.16 8.42 -23.52
C ILE A 63 -13.59 7.15 -24.24
N TRP A 64 -14.16 6.22 -23.50
CA TRP A 64 -14.50 4.89 -24.00
C TRP A 64 -15.73 4.35 -23.26
N LYS A 65 -16.24 3.20 -23.69
CA LYS A 65 -17.38 2.51 -23.07
C LYS A 65 -17.15 0.99 -23.17
N GLY A 66 -17.79 0.22 -22.29
CA GLY A 66 -17.78 -1.23 -22.34
C GLY A 66 -18.29 -1.80 -23.67
N GLY A 67 -17.86 -3.03 -23.99
CA GLY A 67 -18.19 -3.72 -25.24
C GLY A 67 -19.28 -4.79 -25.10
N ILE A 68 -19.64 -5.15 -23.87
CA ILE A 68 -20.67 -6.16 -23.59
C ILE A 68 -21.74 -5.61 -22.66
N ARG A 69 -22.92 -6.24 -22.67
CA ARG A 69 -23.93 -6.00 -21.65
C ARG A 69 -23.45 -6.54 -20.29
N PRO A 70 -23.89 -5.95 -19.16
CA PRO A 70 -23.71 -6.53 -17.83
C PRO A 70 -24.09 -8.03 -17.80
N LEU A 71 -23.20 -8.87 -17.27
CA LEU A 71 -23.40 -10.32 -17.23
C LEU A 71 -24.43 -10.75 -16.17
N TYR A 72 -24.54 -9.98 -15.09
CA TYR A 72 -25.45 -10.22 -13.97
C TYR A 72 -26.25 -8.95 -13.65
N ASP A 73 -26.87 -8.87 -12.47
CA ASP A 73 -27.53 -7.63 -11.98
C ASP A 73 -26.50 -6.61 -11.44
N THR A 74 -25.41 -6.42 -12.18
CA THR A 74 -24.41 -5.39 -11.91
C THR A 74 -24.87 -4.06 -12.50
N ARG A 75 -24.42 -2.96 -11.90
CA ARG A 75 -24.78 -1.59 -12.29
C ARG A 75 -23.53 -0.73 -12.46
N ASN A 76 -23.59 0.39 -13.17
CA ASN A 76 -22.46 1.32 -13.12
C ASN A 76 -22.35 1.89 -11.70
N ASP A 77 -21.16 2.31 -11.27
CA ASP A 77 -20.95 2.86 -9.93
C ASP A 77 -21.95 4.00 -9.63
N ALA A 78 -22.13 4.91 -10.59
CA ALA A 78 -23.05 6.04 -10.48
C ALA A 78 -24.53 5.62 -10.29
N ASP A 79 -24.96 4.48 -10.85
CA ASP A 79 -26.33 3.99 -10.70
C ASP A 79 -26.62 3.55 -9.25
N THR A 80 -25.61 2.99 -8.57
CA THR A 80 -25.78 2.53 -7.18
C THR A 80 -25.99 3.71 -6.24
N PHE A 81 -25.18 4.76 -6.39
CA PHE A 81 -25.34 6.00 -5.63
C PHE A 81 -26.64 6.72 -5.97
N ALA A 82 -27.00 6.79 -7.26
CA ALA A 82 -28.26 7.38 -7.69
C ALA A 82 -29.47 6.63 -7.10
N GLY A 83 -29.47 5.29 -7.14
CA GLY A 83 -30.55 4.48 -6.54
C GLY A 83 -30.75 4.76 -5.05
N VAL A 84 -29.65 4.82 -4.28
CA VAL A 84 -29.69 5.18 -2.85
C VAL A 84 -30.22 6.61 -2.66
N ALA A 85 -29.70 7.57 -3.43
CA ALA A 85 -30.08 8.97 -3.33
C ALA A 85 -31.56 9.21 -3.68
N ALA A 86 -32.09 8.51 -4.69
CA ALA A 86 -33.51 8.53 -5.02
C ALA A 86 -34.36 8.02 -3.85
N LYS A 87 -33.95 6.90 -3.23
CA LYS A 87 -34.72 6.34 -2.11
C LYS A 87 -34.67 7.21 -0.87
N LEU A 88 -33.52 7.82 -0.57
CA LEU A 88 -33.39 8.77 0.52
C LEU A 88 -34.24 10.03 0.28
N ALA A 89 -34.31 10.53 -0.95
CA ALA A 89 -35.19 11.64 -1.31
C ALA A 89 -36.67 11.31 -1.06
N GLU A 90 -37.12 10.08 -1.38
CA GLU A 90 -38.48 9.63 -1.08
C GLU A 90 -38.76 9.55 0.43
N ILE A 91 -37.82 9.00 1.19
CA ILE A 91 -37.99 8.77 2.64
C ILE A 91 -37.96 10.10 3.40
N THR A 92 -37.07 11.02 3.01
CA THR A 92 -36.83 12.27 3.75
C THR A 92 -37.61 13.47 3.20
N GLY A 93 -38.11 13.38 1.97
CA GLY A 93 -38.68 14.51 1.23
C GLY A 93 -37.63 15.48 0.65
N GLU A 94 -36.33 15.23 0.85
CA GLU A 94 -35.26 16.10 0.35
C GLU A 94 -34.89 15.75 -1.11
N LYS A 95 -35.56 16.45 -2.05
CA LYS A 95 -35.37 16.24 -3.48
C LYS A 95 -33.92 16.44 -3.95
N ARG A 96 -33.15 17.32 -3.31
CA ARG A 96 -31.76 17.63 -3.73
C ARG A 96 -30.86 16.41 -3.71
N MET A 97 -31.12 15.42 -2.84
CA MET A 97 -30.36 14.17 -2.82
C MET A 97 -30.41 13.47 -4.18
N ARG A 98 -31.62 13.34 -4.75
CA ARG A 98 -31.81 12.81 -6.10
C ARG A 98 -31.16 13.72 -7.15
N ASP A 99 -31.43 15.03 -7.08
CA ASP A 99 -31.03 15.96 -8.14
C ASP A 99 -29.50 16.04 -8.37
N VAL A 100 -28.66 15.69 -7.39
CA VAL A 100 -27.20 15.57 -7.58
C VAL A 100 -26.83 14.58 -8.71
N PHE A 101 -27.62 13.52 -8.88
CA PHE A 101 -27.42 12.49 -9.91
C PHE A 101 -28.33 12.70 -11.14
N HIS A 102 -28.79 13.93 -11.40
CA HIS A 102 -29.73 14.28 -12.47
C HIS A 102 -29.43 13.61 -13.82
N PHE A 103 -28.18 13.69 -14.31
CA PHE A 103 -27.81 13.13 -15.61
C PHE A 103 -27.67 11.61 -15.62
N VAL A 104 -27.57 10.96 -14.45
CA VAL A 104 -27.66 9.50 -14.35
C VAL A 104 -29.07 9.06 -14.70
N TYR A 105 -30.10 9.70 -14.12
CA TYR A 105 -31.51 9.37 -14.42
C TYR A 105 -31.94 9.73 -15.85
N GLU A 106 -31.31 10.71 -16.46
CA GLU A 106 -31.54 11.05 -17.87
C GLU A 106 -30.74 10.18 -18.84
N ASN A 107 -29.88 9.28 -18.34
CA ASN A 107 -28.93 8.51 -19.15
C ASN A 107 -28.05 9.41 -20.03
N ARG A 108 -27.59 10.53 -19.45
CA ARG A 108 -26.79 11.60 -20.07
C ARG A 108 -25.46 11.84 -19.34
N VAL A 109 -24.83 10.76 -18.86
CA VAL A 109 -23.54 10.81 -18.15
C VAL A 109 -22.41 11.40 -19.01
N ASP A 110 -22.56 11.41 -20.34
CA ASP A 110 -21.70 12.15 -21.28
C ASP A 110 -21.56 13.64 -20.92
N VAL A 111 -22.59 14.24 -20.32
CA VAL A 111 -22.57 15.65 -19.88
C VAL A 111 -21.53 15.87 -18.78
N TYR A 112 -21.33 14.91 -17.88
CA TYR A 112 -20.29 15.02 -16.85
C TYR A 112 -18.90 15.01 -17.47
N ALA A 113 -18.64 14.10 -18.42
CA ALA A 113 -17.38 14.07 -19.15
C ALA A 113 -17.13 15.37 -19.93
N GLN A 114 -18.14 15.88 -20.65
CA GLN A 114 -18.01 17.15 -21.38
C GLN A 114 -17.69 18.32 -20.45
N ARG A 115 -18.38 18.42 -19.30
CA ARG A 115 -18.10 19.47 -18.31
C ARG A 115 -16.68 19.41 -17.76
N LEU A 116 -16.13 18.21 -17.56
CA LEU A 116 -14.73 18.04 -17.16
C LEU A 116 -13.76 18.55 -18.25
N LEU A 117 -14.03 18.24 -19.52
CA LEU A 117 -13.22 18.74 -20.65
C LEU A 117 -13.28 20.28 -20.71
N ASP A 118 -14.47 20.86 -20.61
CA ASP A 118 -14.70 22.30 -20.67
C ASP A 118 -14.08 23.05 -19.46
N ALA A 119 -13.98 22.41 -18.30
CA ALA A 119 -13.37 23.00 -17.11
C ALA A 119 -11.83 22.82 -17.06
N SER A 120 -11.26 22.01 -17.94
CA SER A 120 -9.84 21.64 -17.90
C SER A 120 -9.00 22.43 -18.90
N SER A 121 -7.96 23.12 -18.43
CA SER A 121 -7.08 23.90 -19.30
C SER A 121 -6.37 23.06 -20.37
N THR A 122 -6.19 21.76 -20.14
CA THR A 122 -5.53 20.83 -21.07
C THR A 122 -6.48 20.09 -21.99
N PHE A 123 -7.80 20.31 -21.85
CA PHE A 123 -8.83 19.62 -22.63
C PHE A 123 -9.89 20.57 -23.21
N TYR A 124 -9.88 21.84 -22.83
CA TYR A 124 -10.85 22.83 -23.31
C TYR A 124 -10.94 22.84 -24.84
N GLY A 125 -12.16 22.71 -25.37
CA GLY A 125 -12.41 22.60 -26.80
C GLY A 125 -12.47 21.16 -27.33
N TYR A 126 -12.18 20.14 -26.50
CA TYR A 126 -12.46 18.74 -26.84
C TYR A 126 -13.94 18.43 -26.64
N SER A 127 -14.46 17.53 -27.48
CA SER A 127 -15.83 17.02 -27.38
C SER A 127 -15.83 15.58 -26.87
N ALA A 128 -16.57 15.31 -25.80
CA ALA A 128 -16.69 13.99 -25.23
C ALA A 128 -17.27 12.97 -26.24
N ASP A 129 -18.26 13.39 -27.02
CA ASP A 129 -18.86 12.59 -28.09
C ASP A 129 -17.85 12.25 -29.20
N VAL A 130 -17.04 13.22 -29.63
CA VAL A 130 -15.99 12.99 -30.64
C VAL A 130 -14.93 12.03 -30.11
N LEU A 131 -14.46 12.21 -28.88
CA LEU A 131 -13.48 11.33 -28.26
C LEU A 131 -14.02 9.91 -28.11
N LEU A 132 -15.26 9.75 -27.63
CA LEU A 132 -15.92 8.45 -27.48
C LEU A 132 -16.04 7.71 -28.82
N LYS A 133 -16.48 8.40 -29.87
CA LYS A 133 -16.63 7.82 -31.23
C LYS A 133 -15.30 7.52 -31.92
N SER A 134 -14.20 8.11 -31.44
CA SER A 134 -12.90 7.98 -32.11
C SER A 134 -12.18 6.66 -31.84
N GLU A 135 -12.57 5.94 -30.78
CA GLU A 135 -11.96 4.68 -30.34
C GLU A 135 -10.42 4.72 -30.21
N LYS A 136 -9.85 5.91 -29.97
CA LYS A 136 -8.40 6.14 -29.84
C LYS A 136 -8.08 7.17 -28.77
N GLY A 137 -6.82 7.20 -28.34
CA GLY A 137 -6.30 8.23 -27.43
C GLY A 137 -6.10 9.57 -28.14
N TRP A 138 -6.35 10.66 -27.42
CA TRP A 138 -6.13 12.05 -27.84
C TRP A 138 -5.07 12.72 -26.98
N MET A 139 -4.32 13.67 -27.53
CA MET A 139 -3.23 14.30 -26.79
C MET A 139 -3.76 15.22 -25.68
N VAL A 140 -3.21 15.12 -24.48
CA VAL A 140 -3.50 16.06 -23.38
C VAL A 140 -2.77 17.39 -23.63
N MET A 141 -3.48 18.48 -23.97
CA MET A 141 -2.89 19.74 -24.43
C MET A 141 -2.05 20.48 -23.38
N VAL A 142 -0.80 20.05 -23.23
CA VAL A 142 0.23 20.64 -22.38
C VAL A 142 1.16 21.57 -23.17
N ARG A 143 1.98 22.37 -22.47
CA ARG A 143 2.92 23.32 -23.08
C ARG A 143 4.04 22.65 -23.90
N THR A 144 4.48 21.46 -23.51
CA THR A 144 5.65 20.79 -24.09
C THR A 144 5.38 19.31 -24.39
N TYR A 145 6.00 18.82 -25.47
CA TYR A 145 6.04 17.40 -25.81
C TYR A 145 7.45 16.98 -26.23
N PRO A 146 8.09 16.02 -25.55
CA PRO A 146 7.67 15.35 -24.32
C PRO A 146 7.40 16.32 -23.15
N ARG A 147 6.57 15.91 -22.19
CA ARG A 147 6.21 16.74 -21.02
C ARG A 147 7.47 17.09 -20.22
N HIS A 148 7.74 18.39 -20.09
CA HIS A 148 8.78 18.93 -19.20
C HIS A 148 8.11 19.59 -17.98
N PRO A 149 8.23 19.02 -16.76
CA PRO A 149 7.67 19.65 -15.58
C PRO A 149 8.39 20.99 -15.30
N LEU A 150 7.68 21.95 -14.72
CA LEU A 150 8.19 23.27 -14.33
C LEU A 150 8.67 24.16 -15.49
N TRP A 151 8.24 23.89 -16.73
CA TRP A 151 8.68 24.63 -17.92
C TRP A 151 8.41 26.14 -17.80
N GLU A 152 7.23 26.53 -17.34
CA GLU A 152 6.87 27.93 -17.14
C GLU A 152 7.81 28.62 -16.15
N GLU A 153 8.18 27.93 -15.07
CA GLU A 153 9.06 28.46 -14.05
C GLU A 153 10.53 28.51 -14.49
N THR A 154 11.02 27.51 -15.24
CA THR A 154 12.42 27.42 -15.66
C THR A 154 12.73 28.17 -16.96
N ASN A 155 11.78 28.27 -17.88
CA ASN A 155 12.00 28.82 -19.22
C ASN A 155 11.25 30.14 -19.47
N GLU A 156 10.16 30.40 -18.76
CA GLU A 156 9.32 31.60 -18.96
C GLU A 156 9.34 32.55 -17.75
N SER A 157 10.23 32.29 -16.79
CA SER A 157 10.43 33.11 -15.59
C SER A 157 9.16 33.28 -14.75
N LYS A 158 8.25 32.30 -14.78
CA LYS A 158 7.10 32.30 -13.86
C LYS A 158 7.58 31.97 -12.44
N PRO A 159 7.01 32.61 -11.40
CA PRO A 159 7.33 32.24 -10.03
C PRO A 159 6.87 30.82 -9.70
N MET A 160 7.63 30.11 -8.87
CA MET A 160 7.16 28.88 -8.23
C MET A 160 6.00 29.16 -7.28
N TRP A 161 5.14 28.18 -7.03
CA TRP A 161 4.07 28.23 -6.03
C TRP A 161 4.61 28.02 -4.60
N THR A 162 5.66 28.75 -4.28
CA THR A 162 6.35 28.77 -2.98
C THR A 162 6.37 30.20 -2.43
N ARG A 163 6.77 30.37 -1.17
CA ARG A 163 6.74 31.68 -0.51
C ARG A 163 7.69 32.69 -1.15
N SER A 164 8.85 32.23 -1.61
CA SER A 164 9.88 33.02 -2.30
C SER A 164 9.66 33.14 -3.82
N GLY A 165 8.71 32.39 -4.40
CA GLY A 165 8.57 32.27 -5.84
C GLY A 165 9.73 31.53 -6.52
N ARG A 166 10.53 30.76 -5.77
CA ARG A 166 11.69 29.97 -6.23
C ARG A 166 11.66 28.56 -5.63
N ILE A 167 12.54 27.68 -6.10
CA ILE A 167 12.77 26.39 -5.44
C ILE A 167 13.39 26.66 -4.07
N GLU A 168 12.74 26.19 -3.01
CA GLU A 168 13.16 26.45 -1.63
C GLU A 168 13.93 25.26 -1.05
N SER A 169 15.22 25.44 -0.81
CA SER A 169 16.06 24.54 -0.02
C SER A 169 16.06 24.88 1.48
N TYR A 170 15.46 26.02 1.84
CA TYR A 170 15.23 26.47 3.22
C TYR A 170 13.75 26.80 3.42
N ARG A 171 13.17 26.30 4.52
CA ARG A 171 11.79 26.62 4.93
C ARG A 171 11.80 27.61 6.10
N ILE A 172 10.98 28.66 6.00
CA ILE A 172 10.92 29.74 6.99
C ILE A 172 9.74 29.58 7.95
N GLU A 173 8.82 28.68 7.62
CA GLU A 173 7.64 28.36 8.42
C GLU A 173 8.09 28.00 9.85
N PRO A 174 7.47 28.61 10.89
CA PRO A 174 7.82 28.32 12.28
C PRO A 174 7.84 26.83 12.59
N GLU A 175 6.86 26.10 12.07
CA GLU A 175 6.73 24.65 12.25
C GLU A 175 7.93 23.90 11.64
N ALA A 176 8.44 24.33 10.48
CA ALA A 176 9.62 23.70 9.88
C ALA A 176 10.90 23.95 10.71
N ILE A 177 11.03 25.12 11.33
CA ILE A 177 12.15 25.43 12.23
C ILE A 177 12.03 24.63 13.52
N GLU A 178 10.85 24.66 14.15
CA GLU A 178 10.49 23.93 15.37
C GLU A 178 10.67 22.42 15.20
N TYR A 179 10.33 21.87 14.03
CA TYR A 179 10.52 20.45 13.78
C TYR A 179 11.94 20.13 13.31
N GLY A 180 12.78 21.12 13.00
CA GLY A 180 14.14 20.92 12.48
C GLY A 180 14.19 20.43 11.03
N GLU A 181 13.13 20.68 10.26
CA GLU A 181 13.02 20.38 8.82
C GLU A 181 13.19 21.64 7.94
N ASN A 182 13.69 22.73 8.53
CA ASN A 182 13.98 23.98 7.81
C ASN A 182 15.15 23.87 6.84
N PHE A 183 16.03 22.87 6.99
CA PHE A 183 17.06 22.50 6.01
C PHE A 183 16.96 21.03 5.66
N ILE A 184 17.42 20.66 4.47
CA ILE A 184 17.63 19.27 4.10
C ILE A 184 18.70 18.67 5.03
N SER A 185 18.28 17.75 5.90
CA SER A 185 19.12 17.04 6.86
C SER A 185 18.73 15.57 6.90
N HIS A 186 19.65 14.70 7.32
CA HIS A 186 19.33 13.30 7.57
C HIS A 186 18.56 13.19 8.89
N ARG A 187 17.46 12.44 8.89
CA ARG A 187 16.69 12.10 10.09
C ARG A 187 16.61 10.58 10.19
N GLU A 188 17.05 10.03 11.31
CA GLU A 188 16.79 8.64 11.65
C GLU A 188 15.30 8.41 11.76
N GLY A 189 14.82 7.24 11.34
CA GLY A 189 13.41 6.96 11.40
C GLY A 189 12.82 6.97 12.82
N PRO A 190 11.55 7.37 13.04
CA PRO A 190 10.87 7.20 14.33
C PRO A 190 10.88 5.76 14.86
N GLU A 191 11.09 4.79 13.97
CA GLU A 191 11.29 3.39 14.36
C GLU A 191 12.38 2.66 13.59
N ALA A 192 12.48 2.84 12.27
CA ALA A 192 13.36 2.03 11.43
C ALA A 192 14.81 2.53 11.48
N THR A 193 15.49 2.24 12.59
CA THR A 193 16.92 2.50 12.79
C THR A 193 17.50 1.57 13.86
N PRO A 194 18.78 1.17 13.82
CA PRO A 194 19.44 0.52 14.95
C PRO A 194 19.89 1.55 16.02
N TYR A 195 19.83 2.85 15.73
CA TYR A 195 20.37 3.95 16.54
C TYR A 195 19.26 4.71 17.28
N LEU A 196 19.50 5.97 17.66
CA LEU A 196 18.49 6.82 18.30
C LEU A 196 17.30 7.12 17.35
N PRO A 197 16.07 6.69 17.66
CA PRO A 197 14.93 6.97 16.80
C PRO A 197 14.58 8.47 16.72
N ASN A 198 14.18 8.91 15.51
CA ASN A 198 13.81 10.28 15.15
C ASN A 198 14.91 11.35 15.30
N ALA A 199 16.17 10.94 15.51
CA ALA A 199 17.28 11.87 15.66
C ALA A 199 17.63 12.58 14.34
N ILE A 200 17.84 13.88 14.38
CA ILE A 200 18.26 14.69 13.23
C ILE A 200 19.79 14.78 13.24
N PHE A 201 20.44 14.13 12.27
CA PHE A 201 21.89 14.17 12.13
C PHE A 201 22.31 15.45 11.41
N THR A 202 22.74 16.44 12.18
CA THR A 202 23.35 17.66 11.64
C THR A 202 24.09 18.44 12.72
N THR A 203 25.19 19.11 12.33
CA THR A 203 25.91 20.08 13.17
C THR A 203 25.57 21.53 12.78
N ASN A 204 24.62 21.73 11.87
CA ASN A 204 24.23 23.07 11.42
C ASN A 204 23.61 23.86 12.60
N PRO A 205 24.15 25.04 12.96
CA PRO A 205 23.61 25.85 14.06
C PRO A 205 22.22 26.44 13.77
N TYR A 206 21.81 26.48 12.49
CA TYR A 206 20.53 27.05 12.07
C TYR A 206 19.38 26.02 12.03
N VAL A 207 19.66 24.74 12.25
CA VAL A 207 18.64 23.73 12.55
C VAL A 207 18.40 23.79 14.07
N ARG A 208 17.24 24.31 14.48
CA ARG A 208 16.92 24.63 15.89
C ARG A 208 15.58 23.99 16.29
N PRO A 209 15.52 22.64 16.29
CA PRO A 209 14.29 21.95 16.64
C PRO A 209 13.95 22.10 18.13
N ASP A 210 12.67 21.94 18.45
CA ASP A 210 12.16 21.77 19.80
C ASP A 210 11.89 20.27 20.06
N ASP A 211 12.37 19.76 21.19
CA ASP A 211 12.13 18.40 21.64
C ASP A 211 10.93 18.29 22.60
N TYR A 212 10.30 19.43 22.93
CA TYR A 212 9.17 19.58 23.85
C TYR A 212 9.44 19.05 25.26
N GLY A 213 10.70 18.96 25.67
CA GLY A 213 11.11 18.34 26.93
C GLY A 213 10.88 16.82 26.97
N ILE A 214 10.63 16.17 25.82
CA ILE A 214 10.43 14.73 25.75
C ILE A 214 11.76 14.02 26.00
N PRO A 215 11.86 13.13 27.00
CA PRO A 215 13.11 12.45 27.31
C PRO A 215 13.69 11.68 26.11
N ILE A 216 15.01 11.69 25.96
CA ILE A 216 15.74 10.90 24.94
C ILE A 216 15.48 9.39 25.08
N ALA A 217 15.07 8.93 26.26
CA ALA A 217 14.71 7.56 26.54
C ALA A 217 13.24 7.22 26.24
N ALA A 218 12.38 8.20 25.91
CA ALA A 218 10.96 7.98 25.63
C ALA A 218 10.77 6.94 24.53
N GLN A 219 9.89 5.97 24.78
CA GLN A 219 9.62 4.84 23.89
C GLN A 219 8.21 4.82 23.32
N HIS A 220 7.31 5.68 23.82
CA HIS A 220 5.98 5.82 23.24
C HIS A 220 6.13 6.30 21.79
N HIS A 221 5.33 5.72 20.90
CA HIS A 221 5.51 5.92 19.47
C HIS A 221 5.19 7.37 19.03
N ASP A 222 4.22 8.02 19.68
CA ASP A 222 3.87 9.42 19.39
C ASP A 222 4.96 10.36 19.94
N ASP A 223 5.47 10.10 21.14
CA ASP A 223 6.57 10.87 21.74
C ASP A 223 7.81 10.83 20.84
N LYS A 224 8.21 9.63 20.40
CA LYS A 224 9.36 9.45 19.51
C LYS A 224 9.18 10.21 18.20
N MET A 225 7.94 10.31 17.70
CA MET A 225 7.63 10.95 16.42
C MET A 225 7.82 12.48 16.47
N ILE A 226 7.46 13.11 17.58
CA ILE A 226 7.54 14.57 17.73
C ILE A 226 8.79 15.04 18.48
N ARG A 227 9.56 14.13 19.09
CA ARG A 227 10.84 14.44 19.74
C ARG A 227 11.90 14.77 18.70
N ASN A 228 12.04 16.04 18.34
CA ASN A 228 12.98 16.51 17.33
C ASN A 228 14.33 16.84 17.98
N ILE A 229 15.20 15.84 18.13
CA ILE A 229 16.53 16.02 18.72
C ILE A 229 17.58 16.16 17.63
N LYS A 230 18.31 17.28 17.61
CA LYS A 230 19.50 17.47 16.76
C LYS A 230 20.76 16.99 17.50
N LEU A 231 21.52 16.08 16.88
CA LEU A 231 22.79 15.58 17.42
C LEU A 231 23.83 15.36 16.33
N ALA A 232 25.11 15.33 16.71
CA ALA A 232 26.17 14.85 15.83
C ALA A 232 26.10 13.32 15.71
N TRP A 233 26.57 12.77 14.58
CA TRP A 233 26.57 11.31 14.36
C TRP A 233 27.27 10.52 15.48
N GLN A 234 28.35 11.07 16.02
CA GLN A 234 29.12 10.43 17.11
C GLN A 234 28.31 10.25 18.39
N GLU A 235 27.25 11.03 18.59
CA GLU A 235 26.34 10.93 19.73
C GLU A 235 25.17 9.99 19.38
N ILE A 236 24.56 10.17 18.21
CA ILE A 236 23.42 9.34 17.74
C ILE A 236 23.75 7.84 17.83
N LYS A 237 24.91 7.43 17.30
CA LYS A 237 25.29 6.01 17.26
C LYS A 237 25.62 5.39 18.63
N ARG A 238 25.72 6.20 19.70
CA ARG A 238 25.94 5.69 21.08
C ARG A 238 24.66 5.16 21.69
N HIS A 239 23.50 5.56 21.17
CA HIS A 239 22.20 5.05 21.59
C HIS A 239 21.82 3.89 20.68
N SER A 240 21.42 2.76 21.26
CA SER A 240 20.79 1.68 20.52
C SER A 240 19.28 1.83 20.57
N ASN A 241 18.59 1.49 19.47
CA ASN A 241 17.14 1.39 19.46
C ASN A 241 16.70 0.20 20.33
N PRO A 242 15.88 0.38 21.38
CA PRO A 242 15.44 -0.73 22.22
C PRO A 242 14.65 -1.82 21.49
N LEU A 243 14.05 -1.52 20.33
CA LEU A 243 13.44 -2.55 19.48
C LEU A 243 14.49 -3.43 18.81
N TRP A 244 15.62 -2.84 18.40
CA TRP A 244 16.74 -3.56 17.80
C TRP A 244 17.33 -4.58 18.78
N GLU A 245 17.49 -4.19 20.05
CA GLU A 245 17.92 -5.08 21.14
C GLU A 245 16.93 -6.21 21.41
N LYS A 246 15.62 -5.97 21.19
CA LYS A 246 14.55 -6.97 21.31
C LYS A 246 14.40 -7.87 20.08
N GLY A 247 15.30 -7.76 19.10
CA GLY A 247 15.34 -8.60 17.91
C GLY A 247 14.49 -8.10 16.73
N TYR A 248 13.89 -6.90 16.83
CA TYR A 248 13.31 -6.22 15.68
C TYR A 248 14.44 -5.60 14.87
N GLN A 249 15.08 -6.41 14.03
CA GLN A 249 16.36 -6.07 13.38
C GLN A 249 16.27 -6.08 11.86
N PHE A 250 15.06 -6.18 11.31
CA PHE A 250 14.87 -6.22 9.87
C PHE A 250 14.00 -5.06 9.40
N TYR A 251 14.48 -4.38 8.37
CA TYR A 251 13.67 -3.48 7.57
C TYR A 251 12.80 -4.31 6.64
N CYS A 252 11.48 -4.13 6.69
CA CYS A 252 10.58 -4.78 5.75
C CYS A 252 9.99 -3.78 4.76
N VAL A 253 10.45 -3.83 3.52
CA VAL A 253 9.91 -3.00 2.44
C VAL A 253 8.70 -3.69 1.79
N THR A 254 7.71 -2.89 1.38
CA THR A 254 6.48 -3.40 0.75
C THR A 254 6.26 -2.81 -0.65
N PRO A 255 7.06 -3.21 -1.65
CA PRO A 255 6.92 -2.71 -3.02
C PRO A 255 5.66 -3.25 -3.69
N LYS A 256 5.17 -2.53 -4.70
CA LYS A 256 4.09 -3.04 -5.56
C LYS A 256 4.58 -4.27 -6.34
N THR A 257 3.69 -5.23 -6.54
CA THR A 257 3.97 -6.43 -7.34
C THR A 257 3.84 -6.14 -8.83
N ARG A 258 4.58 -6.88 -9.66
CA ARG A 258 4.45 -6.81 -11.12
C ARG A 258 3.21 -7.52 -11.68
N HIS A 259 2.56 -8.37 -10.87
CA HIS A 259 1.49 -9.27 -11.33
C HIS A 259 0.08 -8.74 -11.02
N ARG A 260 -0.03 -7.62 -10.31
CA ARG A 260 -1.29 -7.02 -9.85
C ARG A 260 -1.21 -5.51 -9.89
N VAL A 261 -2.37 -4.87 -9.92
CA VAL A 261 -2.51 -3.43 -9.68
C VAL A 261 -3.13 -3.28 -8.29
N HIS A 262 -2.29 -3.04 -7.29
CA HIS A 262 -2.70 -3.12 -5.89
C HIS A 262 -3.33 -4.48 -5.57
N SER A 263 -4.56 -4.50 -5.04
CA SER A 263 -5.27 -5.73 -4.70
C SER A 263 -6.08 -6.30 -5.86
N GLN A 264 -6.30 -5.53 -6.93
CA GLN A 264 -6.99 -6.05 -8.11
C GLN A 264 -6.23 -7.26 -8.65
N TRP A 265 -6.97 -8.22 -9.21
CA TRP A 265 -6.44 -9.49 -9.71
C TRP A 265 -5.92 -10.44 -8.62
N SER A 266 -6.05 -10.11 -7.33
CA SER A 266 -5.62 -11.02 -6.25
C SER A 266 -6.46 -12.29 -6.14
N VAL A 267 -7.70 -12.22 -6.59
CA VAL A 267 -8.63 -13.36 -6.65
C VAL A 267 -8.32 -14.30 -7.81
N ASN A 268 -7.55 -13.87 -8.82
CA ASN A 268 -7.30 -14.65 -10.01
C ASN A 268 -6.26 -15.77 -9.76
N ASP A 269 -6.64 -17.01 -10.03
CA ASP A 269 -5.81 -18.20 -9.80
C ASP A 269 -4.48 -18.15 -10.56
N TRP A 270 -4.48 -17.74 -11.84
CA TRP A 270 -3.25 -17.63 -12.63
C TRP A 270 -2.28 -16.62 -12.01
N VAL A 271 -2.81 -15.48 -11.56
CA VAL A 271 -2.00 -14.47 -10.88
C VAL A 271 -1.43 -15.01 -9.57
N GLN A 272 -2.23 -15.71 -8.75
CA GLN A 272 -1.75 -16.34 -7.52
C GLN A 272 -0.64 -17.38 -7.77
N ILE A 273 -0.76 -18.17 -8.84
CA ILE A 273 0.24 -19.18 -9.20
C ILE A 273 1.55 -18.53 -9.64
N TYR A 274 1.49 -17.46 -10.45
CA TYR A 274 2.70 -16.84 -11.01
C TYR A 274 3.38 -15.81 -10.10
N GLU A 275 2.68 -15.27 -9.09
CA GLU A 275 3.22 -14.13 -8.34
C GLU A 275 4.32 -14.46 -7.34
N SER A 276 4.38 -15.72 -6.91
CA SER A 276 5.26 -16.21 -5.85
C SER A 276 5.89 -17.55 -6.23
N ASN A 277 6.88 -17.99 -5.45
CA ASN A 277 7.54 -19.27 -5.62
C ASN A 277 6.73 -20.45 -5.07
N PHE A 278 5.55 -20.18 -4.51
CA PHE A 278 4.71 -21.16 -3.82
C PHE A 278 3.37 -21.38 -4.54
N GLY A 279 3.31 -21.11 -5.84
CA GLY A 279 2.18 -21.47 -6.70
C GLY A 279 2.05 -22.99 -6.83
N ASP A 280 0.85 -23.51 -6.54
CA ASP A 280 0.51 -24.92 -6.62
C ASP A 280 -0.97 -25.08 -7.03
N PRO A 281 -1.26 -25.36 -8.31
CA PRO A 281 -2.63 -25.52 -8.78
C PRO A 281 -3.34 -26.74 -8.16
N TYR A 282 -2.58 -27.72 -7.66
CA TYR A 282 -3.12 -28.93 -7.05
C TYR A 282 -3.30 -28.82 -5.54
N ARG A 283 -2.71 -27.79 -4.91
CA ARG A 283 -2.67 -27.59 -3.46
C ARG A 283 -2.27 -28.88 -2.72
N MET A 284 -1.15 -29.47 -3.13
CA MET A 284 -0.58 -30.66 -2.52
C MET A 284 -0.30 -30.45 -1.02
N ASP A 285 0.08 -29.23 -0.63
CA ASP A 285 0.06 -28.80 0.75
C ASP A 285 -1.26 -28.08 1.06
N LYS A 286 -2.16 -28.75 1.80
CA LYS A 286 -3.48 -28.19 2.17
C LYS A 286 -3.40 -26.96 3.07
N ARG A 287 -2.22 -26.64 3.65
CA ARG A 287 -2.03 -25.42 4.44
C ARG A 287 -2.07 -24.16 3.57
N THR A 288 -1.73 -24.25 2.28
CA THR A 288 -1.74 -23.07 1.41
C THR A 288 -3.15 -22.44 1.37
N PRO A 289 -3.27 -21.11 1.47
CA PRO A 289 -4.56 -20.46 1.59
C PRO A 289 -5.41 -20.62 0.33
N GLY A 290 -4.78 -20.63 -0.84
CA GLY A 290 -5.39 -20.84 -2.16
C GLY A 290 -4.45 -21.66 -3.07
N VAL A 291 -4.48 -21.40 -4.38
CA VAL A 291 -3.57 -22.03 -5.38
C VAL A 291 -2.18 -21.41 -5.39
N GLY A 292 -1.91 -20.47 -4.49
CA GLY A 292 -0.62 -19.87 -4.22
C GLY A 292 -0.62 -19.24 -2.83
N GLU A 293 0.53 -18.69 -2.45
CA GLU A 293 0.70 -17.99 -1.18
C GLU A 293 1.70 -16.84 -1.28
N HIS A 294 1.56 -15.83 -0.41
CA HIS A 294 2.54 -14.74 -0.30
C HIS A 294 3.84 -15.17 0.37
N GLN A 295 4.88 -14.39 0.12
CA GLN A 295 6.22 -14.66 0.60
C GLN A 295 6.95 -13.42 1.10
N VAL A 296 7.82 -13.63 2.10
CA VAL A 296 8.83 -12.66 2.52
C VAL A 296 10.18 -13.08 1.99
N HIS A 297 10.83 -12.18 1.25
CA HIS A 297 12.20 -12.38 0.81
C HIS A 297 13.15 -12.05 1.95
N ILE A 298 14.09 -12.97 2.21
CA ILE A 298 15.10 -12.84 3.27
C ILE A 298 16.48 -13.21 2.73
N ASN A 299 17.51 -12.52 3.21
CA ASN A 299 18.89 -12.92 2.94
C ASN A 299 19.15 -14.35 3.47
N PRO A 300 19.78 -15.25 2.68
CA PRO A 300 20.03 -16.63 3.10
C PRO A 300 20.79 -16.76 4.42
N GLN A 301 21.82 -15.94 4.65
CA GLN A 301 22.61 -16.00 5.89
C GLN A 301 21.77 -15.52 7.08
N ALA A 302 21.02 -14.43 6.93
CA ALA A 302 20.18 -13.91 7.99
C ALA A 302 19.07 -14.88 8.44
N ALA A 303 18.56 -15.68 7.50
CA ALA A 303 17.60 -16.76 7.77
C ALA A 303 18.27 -17.95 8.48
N LYS A 304 19.43 -18.39 7.99
CA LYS A 304 20.23 -19.48 8.60
C LYS A 304 20.60 -19.16 10.05
N ASP A 305 21.06 -17.95 10.33
CA ASP A 305 21.41 -17.49 11.68
C ASP A 305 20.21 -17.50 12.65
N ARG A 306 18.99 -17.60 12.12
CA ARG A 306 17.72 -17.66 12.87
C ARG A 306 17.04 -19.03 12.79
N GLY A 307 17.72 -20.04 12.25
CA GLY A 307 17.17 -21.39 12.11
C GLY A 307 15.96 -21.48 11.19
N ILE A 308 15.83 -20.55 10.25
CA ILE A 308 14.73 -20.50 9.26
C ILE A 308 15.27 -21.10 7.96
N ASN A 309 14.65 -22.17 7.46
CA ASN A 309 14.97 -22.73 6.15
C ASN A 309 14.22 -22.00 5.02
N ASP A 310 14.72 -22.13 3.79
CA ASP A 310 14.00 -21.66 2.62
C ASP A 310 12.65 -22.40 2.49
N GLY A 311 11.56 -21.65 2.35
CA GLY A 311 10.20 -22.17 2.35
C GLY A 311 9.58 -22.39 3.74
N ASP A 312 10.27 -22.19 4.88
CA ASP A 312 9.59 -22.28 6.18
C ASP A 312 8.47 -21.22 6.31
N TYR A 313 7.45 -21.51 7.10
CA TYR A 313 6.52 -20.47 7.55
C TYR A 313 7.15 -19.69 8.69
N VAL A 314 7.01 -18.38 8.66
CA VAL A 314 7.53 -17.47 9.70
C VAL A 314 6.44 -16.52 10.18
N TYR A 315 6.50 -16.17 11.46
CA TYR A 315 5.79 -15.01 11.99
C TYR A 315 6.59 -13.74 11.75
N ILE A 316 5.89 -12.69 11.33
CA ILE A 316 6.42 -11.35 11.17
C ILE A 316 5.74 -10.43 12.16
N ASP A 317 6.49 -9.98 13.16
CA ASP A 317 5.98 -9.11 14.22
C ASP A 317 6.51 -7.67 14.00
N GLY A 318 5.63 -6.67 14.06
CA GLY A 318 6.00 -5.27 14.25
C GLY A 318 6.15 -4.90 15.72
N ASN A 319 6.39 -3.62 16.03
CA ASN A 319 6.49 -3.14 17.40
C ASN A 319 5.28 -3.59 18.25
N PRO A 320 5.52 -4.30 19.37
CA PRO A 320 4.46 -4.92 20.13
C PRO A 320 3.62 -3.90 20.90
N VAL A 321 4.01 -2.63 20.97
CA VAL A 321 3.20 -1.59 21.65
C VAL A 321 1.88 -1.35 20.93
N ASP A 322 1.86 -1.45 19.59
CA ASP A 322 0.72 -1.05 18.78
C ASP A 322 0.37 -2.01 17.63
N ARG A 323 1.24 -2.96 17.29
CA ARG A 323 1.01 -3.89 16.18
C ARG A 323 0.84 -5.33 16.65
N PRO A 324 -0.14 -6.06 16.08
CA PRO A 324 -0.83 -5.75 14.81
C PRO A 324 -2.03 -4.80 14.90
N TYR A 325 -2.49 -4.47 16.11
CA TYR A 325 -3.48 -3.43 16.40
C TYR A 325 -3.34 -2.94 17.84
N ARG A 326 -3.77 -1.73 18.16
CA ARG A 326 -3.64 -1.18 19.52
C ARG A 326 -4.41 -2.04 20.54
N GLY A 327 -3.76 -2.36 21.66
CA GLY A 327 -4.35 -3.13 22.77
C GLY A 327 -4.39 -4.65 22.57
N TRP A 328 -3.74 -5.18 21.53
CA TRP A 328 -3.68 -6.62 21.29
C TRP A 328 -3.10 -7.41 22.47
N LYS A 329 -3.61 -8.64 22.64
CA LYS A 329 -3.11 -9.60 23.63
C LYS A 329 -3.09 -10.99 23.00
N PRO A 330 -2.17 -11.89 23.40
CA PRO A 330 -2.18 -13.27 22.93
C PRO A 330 -3.51 -14.01 23.19
N SER A 331 -4.24 -13.60 24.23
CA SER A 331 -5.54 -14.16 24.59
C SER A 331 -6.71 -13.60 23.76
N ASP A 332 -6.52 -12.51 23.01
CA ASP A 332 -7.56 -11.96 22.13
C ASP A 332 -7.69 -12.86 20.89
N PRO A 333 -8.86 -13.48 20.62
CA PRO A 333 -9.07 -14.31 19.43
C PRO A 333 -8.80 -13.59 18.10
N TYR A 334 -8.88 -12.26 18.07
CA TYR A 334 -8.55 -11.48 16.87
C TYR A 334 -7.04 -11.40 16.63
N TYR A 335 -6.19 -11.59 17.65
CA TYR A 335 -4.75 -11.57 17.49
C TYR A 335 -4.24 -12.61 16.49
N LYS A 336 -4.80 -13.83 16.51
CA LYS A 336 -4.44 -14.86 15.51
C LYS A 336 -4.83 -14.45 14.09
N VAL A 337 -5.93 -13.72 13.92
CA VAL A 337 -6.35 -13.18 12.62
C VAL A 337 -5.35 -12.13 12.15
N ALA A 338 -4.95 -11.24 13.04
CA ALA A 338 -4.15 -10.08 12.69
C ALA A 338 -2.64 -10.33 12.59
N ARG A 339 -2.10 -11.38 13.22
CA ARG A 339 -0.65 -11.66 13.22
C ARG A 339 -0.22 -12.33 11.90
N LEU A 340 0.75 -11.73 11.20
CA LEU A 340 1.22 -12.24 9.91
C LEU A 340 1.99 -13.56 10.09
N MET A 341 1.50 -14.60 9.41
CA MET A 341 2.26 -15.80 9.08
C MET A 341 2.46 -15.87 7.56
N ILE A 342 3.71 -16.02 7.12
CA ILE A 342 4.07 -15.94 5.69
C ILE A 342 5.22 -16.90 5.37
N ARG A 343 5.34 -17.34 4.12
CA ARG A 343 6.45 -18.19 3.66
C ARG A 343 7.74 -17.38 3.54
N ALA A 344 8.83 -17.87 4.12
CA ALA A 344 10.16 -17.33 3.89
C ALA A 344 10.71 -17.81 2.54
N LYS A 345 11.26 -16.89 1.74
CA LYS A 345 11.97 -17.21 0.51
C LYS A 345 13.36 -16.62 0.53
N TYR A 346 14.37 -17.48 0.38
CA TYR A 346 15.76 -17.04 0.28
C TYR A 346 15.96 -16.18 -0.97
N ASN A 347 16.58 -15.02 -0.78
CA ASN A 347 16.94 -14.11 -1.85
C ASN A 347 18.30 -13.44 -1.55
N PRO A 348 19.39 -13.88 -2.21
CA PRO A 348 20.73 -13.35 -1.94
C PRO A 348 20.93 -11.91 -2.42
N ALA A 349 20.02 -11.36 -3.23
CA ALA A 349 20.08 -9.95 -3.64
C ALA A 349 19.74 -8.97 -2.51
N TYR A 350 19.13 -9.45 -1.41
CA TYR A 350 18.77 -8.60 -0.29
C TYR A 350 19.90 -8.51 0.74
N PRO A 351 20.21 -7.31 1.25
CA PRO A 351 21.10 -7.12 2.39
C PRO A 351 20.64 -7.90 3.62
N TYR A 352 21.57 -8.24 4.52
CA TYR A 352 21.32 -9.08 5.70
C TYR A 352 20.09 -8.63 6.51
N HIS A 353 19.97 -7.34 6.81
CA HIS A 353 18.89 -6.77 7.63
C HIS A 353 17.69 -6.28 6.81
N VAL A 354 17.61 -6.54 5.51
CA VAL A 354 16.52 -6.05 4.66
C VAL A 354 15.70 -7.21 4.13
N THR A 355 14.39 -7.08 4.26
CA THR A 355 13.40 -8.05 3.80
C THR A 355 12.35 -7.36 2.94
N MET A 356 11.61 -8.15 2.15
CA MET A 356 10.55 -7.64 1.31
C MET A 356 9.34 -8.56 1.31
N ALA A 357 8.15 -7.98 1.58
CA ALA A 357 6.86 -8.62 1.39
C ALA A 357 6.04 -7.77 0.42
N LYS A 358 5.55 -8.34 -0.68
CA LYS A 358 4.87 -7.56 -1.73
C LYS A 358 3.58 -6.91 -1.20
N HIS A 359 3.32 -5.69 -1.68
CA HIS A 359 2.16 -4.90 -1.28
C HIS A 359 0.86 -5.39 -1.92
N ALA A 360 -0.22 -5.17 -1.16
CA ALA A 360 -1.61 -5.20 -1.57
C ALA A 360 -2.29 -6.54 -1.88
N PRO A 361 -1.85 -7.73 -1.41
CA PRO A 361 -2.69 -8.92 -1.51
C PRO A 361 -4.00 -8.84 -0.71
N TYR A 362 -4.89 -9.78 -0.99
CA TYR A 362 -6.09 -10.02 -0.18
C TYR A 362 -5.69 -10.51 1.21
N VAL A 363 -5.95 -9.67 2.20
CA VAL A 363 -5.57 -9.86 3.60
C VAL A 363 -6.35 -11.00 4.26
N SER A 364 -5.87 -11.52 5.40
CA SER A 364 -6.70 -12.45 6.18
C SER A 364 -7.82 -11.69 6.90
N THR A 365 -8.98 -12.33 7.05
CA THR A 365 -10.14 -11.82 7.80
C THR A 365 -10.58 -12.88 8.80
N ALA A 366 -11.39 -12.52 9.81
CA ALA A 366 -11.91 -13.50 10.76
C ALA A 366 -12.66 -14.64 10.05
N LYS A 367 -13.40 -14.32 8.97
CA LYS A 367 -14.14 -15.28 8.16
C LYS A 367 -13.22 -16.22 7.37
N SER A 368 -12.17 -15.70 6.72
CA SER A 368 -11.21 -16.55 5.98
C SER A 368 -10.33 -17.38 6.91
N VAL A 369 -10.00 -16.87 8.10
CA VAL A 369 -9.29 -17.60 9.14
C VAL A 369 -10.11 -18.79 9.62
N LYS A 370 -11.39 -18.54 9.97
CA LYS A 370 -12.33 -19.62 10.29
C LYS A 370 -12.42 -20.64 9.15
N GLY A 371 -12.44 -20.18 7.90
CA GLY A 371 -12.40 -21.02 6.70
C GLY A 371 -11.25 -22.03 6.73
N HIS A 372 -10.00 -21.58 6.73
CA HIS A 372 -8.88 -22.51 6.63
C HIS A 372 -8.67 -23.38 7.89
N GLU A 373 -9.09 -22.92 9.06
CA GLU A 373 -8.99 -23.70 10.30
C GLU A 373 -10.03 -24.82 10.40
N THR A 374 -11.21 -24.66 9.78
CA THR A 374 -12.35 -25.58 9.97
C THR A 374 -12.68 -26.40 8.73
N ARG A 375 -12.30 -25.95 7.53
CA ARG A 375 -12.62 -26.65 6.29
C ARG A 375 -11.70 -27.87 6.09
N PRO A 376 -12.23 -29.01 5.62
CA PRO A 376 -11.42 -30.19 5.31
C PRO A 376 -10.36 -29.99 4.21
N ASP A 377 -10.57 -28.98 3.35
CA ASP A 377 -9.64 -28.62 2.26
C ASP A 377 -8.59 -27.57 2.66
N GLY A 378 -8.68 -27.00 3.87
CA GLY A 378 -7.76 -26.00 4.38
C GLY A 378 -7.75 -24.66 3.62
N ARG A 379 -8.73 -24.37 2.75
CA ARG A 379 -8.75 -23.10 2.00
C ARG A 379 -9.13 -21.92 2.90
N ALA A 380 -8.44 -20.81 2.73
CA ALA A 380 -8.74 -19.54 3.42
C ALA A 380 -9.91 -18.79 2.75
N ILE A 381 -11.07 -19.44 2.67
CA ILE A 381 -12.30 -18.88 2.10
C ILE A 381 -13.29 -18.54 3.20
N ALA A 382 -13.87 -17.34 3.13
CA ALA A 382 -15.08 -17.00 3.87
C ALA A 382 -16.29 -17.73 3.24
N ILE A 383 -16.95 -18.60 4.01
CA ILE A 383 -18.00 -19.50 3.52
C ILE A 383 -19.24 -18.73 3.01
N ASP A 384 -19.55 -17.62 3.64
CA ASP A 384 -20.73 -16.79 3.38
C ASP A 384 -20.55 -15.85 2.17
N THR A 385 -19.36 -15.29 1.99
CA THR A 385 -19.10 -14.29 0.93
C THR A 385 -18.33 -14.85 -0.27
N GLY A 386 -17.64 -15.97 -0.12
CA GLY A 386 -16.71 -16.50 -1.12
C GLY A 386 -15.35 -15.78 -1.17
N TYR A 387 -15.08 -14.84 -0.25
CA TYR A 387 -13.80 -14.14 -0.15
C TYR A 387 -12.64 -15.11 0.06
N GLN A 388 -11.68 -15.13 -0.86
CA GLN A 388 -10.46 -15.95 -0.80
C GLN A 388 -9.28 -15.10 -0.36
N SER A 389 -8.79 -15.30 0.87
CA SER A 389 -7.56 -14.64 1.32
C SER A 389 -6.33 -15.22 0.61
N ASN A 390 -5.28 -14.41 0.44
CA ASN A 390 -3.96 -14.90 0.01
C ASN A 390 -3.05 -15.29 1.18
N PHE A 391 -3.55 -15.22 2.43
CA PHE A 391 -2.83 -15.62 3.64
C PHE A 391 -3.68 -16.57 4.48
N ARG A 392 -3.01 -17.40 5.28
CA ARG A 392 -3.65 -18.11 6.40
C ARG A 392 -3.97 -17.15 7.53
N TYR A 393 -3.00 -16.30 7.90
CA TYR A 393 -3.09 -15.37 9.03
C TYR A 393 -2.34 -14.06 8.73
N GLY A 394 -2.91 -12.95 9.17
CA GLY A 394 -2.39 -11.61 8.97
C GLY A 394 -2.23 -11.23 7.50
N ALA A 395 -1.43 -10.20 7.26
CA ALA A 395 -1.02 -9.73 5.94
C ALA A 395 0.22 -8.83 6.08
N GLN A 396 0.77 -8.30 4.99
CA GLN A 396 1.80 -7.27 5.05
C GLN A 396 1.38 -6.03 5.86
N GLN A 397 0.08 -5.81 6.07
CA GLN A 397 -0.42 -4.71 6.90
C GLN A 397 -0.36 -5.00 8.41
N SER A 398 -0.06 -6.22 8.83
CA SER A 398 0.06 -6.60 10.25
C SER A 398 1.21 -5.91 10.98
N PHE A 399 2.24 -5.47 10.26
CA PHE A 399 3.39 -4.80 10.84
C PHE A 399 3.47 -3.31 10.48
N THR A 400 2.49 -2.78 9.75
CA THR A 400 2.45 -1.38 9.33
C THR A 400 1.68 -0.53 10.33
N ARG A 401 2.09 0.74 10.45
CA ARG A 401 1.41 1.79 11.21
C ARG A 401 1.15 2.98 10.29
N SER A 402 0.04 3.66 10.50
CA SER A 402 -0.23 4.97 9.90
C SER A 402 0.43 6.06 10.75
N TRP A 403 1.50 6.66 10.23
CA TRP A 403 2.22 7.76 10.88
C TRP A 403 1.60 9.10 10.45
N LEU A 404 1.26 9.96 11.42
CA LEU A 404 0.68 11.29 11.18
C LEU A 404 1.76 12.37 11.25
N MET A 405 2.61 12.47 10.22
CA MET A 405 3.77 13.39 10.22
C MET A 405 3.33 14.84 10.49
N PRO A 406 3.90 15.55 11.49
CA PRO A 406 3.49 16.92 11.81
C PRO A 406 3.65 17.87 10.63
N MET A 407 4.75 17.77 9.88
CA MET A 407 4.96 18.60 8.68
C MET A 407 3.86 18.45 7.62
N HIS A 408 3.15 17.31 7.55
CA HIS A 408 2.04 17.12 6.59
C HIS A 408 0.70 17.69 7.08
N GLN A 409 0.66 18.23 8.30
CA GLN A 409 -0.53 18.76 8.97
C GLN A 409 -0.47 20.29 9.14
N THR A 410 0.57 20.94 8.62
CA THR A 410 0.78 22.37 8.79
C THR A 410 -0.17 23.17 7.91
N ASP A 411 -0.73 24.25 8.46
CA ASP A 411 -1.57 25.19 7.72
C ASP A 411 -0.75 26.33 7.06
N SER A 412 0.54 26.43 7.41
CA SER A 412 1.43 27.51 6.97
C SER A 412 2.18 27.21 5.66
N LEU A 413 2.10 25.99 5.12
CA LEU A 413 2.84 25.64 3.91
C LEU A 413 2.20 26.25 2.65
N PRO A 414 2.98 26.95 1.80
CA PRO A 414 2.49 27.48 0.54
C PRO A 414 2.29 26.37 -0.50
N GLY A 415 1.27 26.53 -1.33
CA GLY A 415 1.04 25.64 -2.47
C GLY A 415 0.07 26.22 -3.50
N LYS A 416 -0.17 25.41 -4.53
CA LYS A 416 -1.18 25.69 -5.54
C LYS A 416 -2.46 24.93 -5.16
N SER A 417 -3.61 25.58 -5.35
CA SER A 417 -4.91 24.91 -5.25
C SER A 417 -5.03 23.78 -6.29
N ALA A 418 -5.59 22.63 -5.90
CA ALA A 418 -5.78 21.50 -6.82
C ALA A 418 -6.65 21.87 -8.04
N ASN A 419 -7.76 22.57 -7.78
CA ASN A 419 -8.79 22.88 -8.78
C ASN A 419 -8.76 24.34 -9.24
N GLY A 420 -7.59 24.99 -9.28
CA GLY A 420 -7.52 26.37 -9.79
C GLY A 420 -6.10 26.95 -9.86
N LEU A 421 -5.95 28.00 -10.68
CA LEU A 421 -4.72 28.80 -10.77
C LEU A 421 -4.66 29.83 -9.64
N LYS A 422 -4.70 29.37 -8.38
CA LYS A 422 -4.62 30.24 -7.20
C LYS A 422 -3.69 29.67 -6.15
N PHE A 423 -3.06 30.58 -5.42
CA PHE A 423 -2.23 30.26 -4.28
C PHE A 423 -3.10 29.80 -3.10
N LYS A 424 -2.60 28.85 -2.33
CA LYS A 424 -3.24 28.34 -1.12
C LYS A 424 -2.19 28.09 -0.04
N TRP A 425 -2.63 28.15 1.20
CA TRP A 425 -1.85 27.80 2.37
C TRP A 425 -2.47 26.56 3.03
N GLY A 426 -1.62 25.65 3.49
CA GLY A 426 -2.04 24.54 4.31
C GLY A 426 -2.72 23.41 3.54
N PHE A 427 -3.66 22.75 4.22
CA PHE A 427 -4.27 21.51 3.76
C PHE A 427 -4.87 21.60 2.35
N GLU A 428 -4.48 20.70 1.46
CA GLU A 428 -5.09 20.50 0.14
C GLU A 428 -5.03 19.02 -0.23
N ILE A 429 -6.17 18.44 -0.61
CA ILE A 429 -6.26 17.02 -0.97
C ILE A 429 -5.32 16.71 -2.14
N ASP A 430 -4.63 15.58 -2.05
CA ASP A 430 -3.59 15.13 -3.01
C ASP A 430 -2.39 16.07 -3.21
N HIS A 431 -2.26 17.15 -2.43
CA HIS A 431 -1.15 18.12 -2.50
C HIS A 431 -0.42 18.24 -1.17
N HIS A 432 -1.12 18.65 -0.12
CA HIS A 432 -0.61 18.82 1.25
C HIS A 432 -1.61 18.26 2.24
N ALA A 433 -1.45 16.98 2.55
CA ALA A 433 -2.28 16.26 3.50
C ALA A 433 -1.45 15.12 4.11
N VAL A 434 -1.91 14.58 5.23
CA VAL A 434 -1.28 13.41 5.85
C VAL A 434 -1.25 12.24 4.87
N ASN A 435 -0.05 11.84 4.46
CA ASN A 435 0.14 10.55 3.80
C ASN A 435 0.47 9.47 4.85
N THR A 436 -0.23 8.34 4.78
CA THR A 436 -0.07 7.21 5.71
C THR A 436 0.93 6.19 5.17
N VAL A 437 2.06 6.64 4.62
CA VAL A 437 3.04 5.73 4.00
C VAL A 437 3.69 4.86 5.08
N PRO A 438 3.87 3.54 4.86
CA PRO A 438 4.61 2.66 5.76
C PRO A 438 6.09 2.94 5.53
N LYS A 439 6.56 4.14 5.87
CA LYS A 439 7.93 4.56 5.55
C LYS A 439 8.95 3.67 6.28
N GLU A 440 8.53 3.04 7.38
CA GLU A 440 9.41 2.39 8.33
C GLU A 440 8.72 1.21 8.99
N CYS A 441 9.18 0.01 8.68
CA CYS A 441 8.70 -1.21 9.31
C CYS A 441 9.91 -1.98 9.81
N LEU A 442 10.23 -1.79 11.08
CA LEU A 442 11.19 -2.63 11.77
C LEU A 442 10.45 -3.86 12.29
N ILE A 443 10.85 -5.03 11.80
CA ILE A 443 10.18 -6.30 12.11
C ILE A 443 11.11 -7.27 12.82
N ARG A 444 10.50 -8.18 13.57
CA ARG A 444 11.13 -9.40 14.08
C ARG A 444 10.57 -10.61 13.33
N ILE A 445 11.45 -11.54 12.99
CA ILE A 445 11.11 -12.75 12.24
C ILE A 445 11.36 -13.95 13.14
N THR A 446 10.37 -14.82 13.29
CA THR A 446 10.49 -16.07 14.07
C THR A 446 9.92 -17.23 13.28
N LYS A 447 10.57 -18.40 13.32
CA LYS A 447 10.07 -19.60 12.68
C LYS A 447 8.72 -20.00 13.29
N ALA A 448 7.76 -20.36 12.43
CA ALA A 448 6.44 -20.82 12.81
C ALA A 448 6.26 -22.32 12.52
N GLU A 449 6.47 -22.74 11.26
CA GLU A 449 6.29 -24.13 10.84
C GLU A 449 7.35 -24.50 9.79
N ASP A 450 7.67 -25.79 9.71
CA ASP A 450 8.50 -26.34 8.63
C ASP A 450 7.83 -26.15 7.26
N GLY A 451 8.67 -25.90 6.25
CA GLY A 451 8.25 -25.61 4.88
C GLY A 451 7.76 -26.82 4.08
N GLY A 452 8.12 -28.04 4.48
CA GLY A 452 7.69 -29.29 3.85
C GLY A 452 6.23 -29.62 4.14
N ILE A 453 5.61 -30.41 3.25
CA ILE A 453 4.17 -30.74 3.29
C ILE A 453 3.76 -31.22 4.69
N GLY A 454 2.66 -30.67 5.21
CA GLY A 454 2.13 -31.03 6.53
C GLY A 454 3.04 -30.63 7.69
N ALA A 455 3.86 -29.58 7.51
CA ALA A 455 4.83 -29.08 8.49
C ALA A 455 5.92 -30.11 8.84
N ARG A 456 6.40 -30.87 7.85
CA ARG A 456 7.41 -31.92 8.07
C ARG A 456 8.62 -31.73 7.16
N GLY A 457 9.72 -31.29 7.75
CA GLY A 457 11.02 -31.21 7.07
C GLY A 457 11.09 -30.08 6.03
N PRO A 458 12.15 -30.07 5.21
CA PRO A 458 12.38 -28.98 4.26
C PRO A 458 11.37 -29.01 3.11
N TRP A 459 11.07 -27.82 2.59
CA TRP A 459 10.26 -27.63 1.38
C TRP A 459 10.89 -28.33 0.18
N GLU A 460 10.10 -29.06 -0.61
CA GLU A 460 10.60 -30.00 -1.63
C GLU A 460 11.61 -29.38 -2.62
N PRO A 461 11.37 -28.17 -3.19
CA PRO A 461 12.34 -27.52 -4.07
C PRO A 461 13.73 -27.30 -3.44
N VAL A 462 13.83 -27.15 -2.12
CA VAL A 462 15.13 -27.03 -1.44
C VAL A 462 15.96 -28.29 -1.58
N ARG A 463 15.32 -29.46 -1.63
CA ARG A 463 16.00 -30.75 -1.75
C ARG A 463 16.63 -30.97 -3.13
N THR A 464 16.21 -30.21 -4.14
CA THR A 464 16.73 -30.32 -5.51
C THR A 464 18.18 -29.84 -5.63
N GLY A 465 18.62 -28.98 -4.71
CA GLY A 465 19.93 -28.36 -4.76
C GLY A 465 20.04 -27.20 -5.76
N PHE A 466 18.91 -26.67 -6.25
CA PHE A 466 18.87 -25.55 -7.21
C PHE A 466 18.35 -24.24 -6.61
N THR A 467 18.04 -24.22 -5.31
CA THR A 467 17.60 -23.01 -4.62
C THR A 467 18.78 -22.25 -4.03
N PRO A 468 18.72 -20.91 -3.94
CA PRO A 468 19.79 -20.12 -3.34
C PRO A 468 20.19 -20.59 -1.94
N GLY A 469 21.48 -20.65 -1.66
CA GLY A 469 22.05 -21.05 -0.36
C GLY A 469 21.97 -22.54 -0.05
N GLN A 470 21.53 -23.35 -1.01
CA GLN A 470 21.37 -24.82 -0.94
C GLN A 470 21.89 -25.48 -2.23
N GLU A 471 22.84 -24.83 -2.91
CA GLU A 471 23.35 -25.27 -4.21
C GLU A 471 24.07 -26.62 -4.10
N ASN A 472 23.68 -27.60 -4.93
CA ASN A 472 24.41 -28.86 -5.06
C ASN A 472 25.68 -28.67 -5.92
N GLU A 473 26.53 -29.71 -5.99
CA GLU A 473 27.78 -29.66 -6.75
C GLU A 473 27.57 -29.26 -8.23
N PHE A 474 26.51 -29.76 -8.85
CA PHE A 474 26.16 -29.40 -10.23
C PHE A 474 25.86 -27.91 -10.36
N MET A 475 25.05 -27.34 -9.46
CA MET A 475 24.65 -25.94 -9.49
C MET A 475 25.84 -25.01 -9.24
N ILE A 476 26.74 -25.40 -8.33
CA ILE A 476 27.99 -24.68 -8.08
C ILE A 476 28.85 -24.63 -9.35
N LYS A 477 29.03 -25.75 -10.06
CA LYS A 477 29.76 -25.78 -11.35
C LYS A 477 29.08 -24.92 -12.41
N TRP A 478 27.75 -24.95 -12.48
CA TRP A 478 26.98 -24.13 -13.41
C TRP A 478 27.19 -22.63 -13.17
N LEU A 479 27.07 -22.18 -11.92
CA LEU A 479 27.27 -20.78 -11.54
C LEU A 479 28.68 -20.27 -11.85
N LYS A 480 29.69 -21.15 -11.79
CA LYS A 480 31.08 -20.82 -12.13
C LYS A 480 31.38 -20.88 -13.63
N GLY A 481 30.42 -21.31 -14.46
CA GLY A 481 30.65 -21.54 -15.90
C GLY A 481 31.52 -22.76 -16.21
N GLU A 482 31.71 -23.68 -15.24
CA GLU A 482 32.63 -24.83 -15.35
C GLU A 482 32.02 -26.03 -16.10
N HIS A 483 30.75 -25.94 -16.53
CA HIS A 483 30.07 -27.03 -17.27
C HIS A 483 30.48 -27.16 -18.73
N ILE A 484 31.01 -26.09 -19.33
CA ILE A 484 31.44 -26.10 -20.72
C ILE A 484 32.96 -26.00 -20.75
N LYS A 485 33.64 -27.11 -21.05
CA LYS A 485 35.05 -27.06 -21.44
C LYS A 485 35.12 -26.51 -22.87
N ILE A 486 35.36 -25.21 -23.01
CA ILE A 486 35.75 -24.64 -24.30
C ILE A 486 37.13 -25.22 -24.62
N LYS A 487 37.23 -26.09 -25.63
CA LYS A 487 38.53 -26.46 -26.21
C LYS A 487 39.13 -25.19 -26.80
N VAL A 488 40.23 -24.72 -26.23
CA VAL A 488 41.08 -23.68 -26.82
C VAL A 488 42.00 -24.32 -27.84
#